data_AF-A0A7H1M8Q3-F1
#
_entry.id   AF-A0A7H1M8Q3-F1
#
_cell.length_a   1.000
_cell.length_b   1.000
_cell.length_c   1.000
_cell.angle_alpha   90.00
_cell.angle_beta   90.00
_cell.angle_gamma   90.00
#
_symmetry.space_group_name_H-M   'P 1'
#
loop_
_entity.id
_entity.type
_entity.pdbx_description
1 polymer ?
#
loop_
_entity_poly.entity_id
_entity_poly.type
_entity_poly.pdbx_seq_one_letter_code
_entity_poly.pdbx_strand_id
1 'polypeptide(L)'
;MYSAPGFPPLIGSEVPLESVLAARDLRYAAQQALLAGRAASLVSFSVLAPGGVKRSLFLDEIFQTGYACLKQILAERHITISAEQHLDLKGGNSLLLAVDCAADVLKPLMMELEHQHPLGRLWDIDIIGGDGQPLSRSRFGLPPRACLCCGEPAKACARSRRHSLDELQTVMRDHYRRYREIVVLGGSMSAALCAEAELTPNPGWLMLTIRGRTPT
;
A
#
# COMPACT_ATOMS: atom_id res chain seq x y z
N MET A 1 -11.65 22.44 20.40
CA MET A 1 -11.10 22.23 19.05
C MET A 1 -9.83 21.43 19.22
N TYR A 2 -9.86 20.13 18.90
CA TYR A 2 -8.64 19.33 18.87
C TYR A 2 -7.86 19.75 17.63
N SER A 3 -6.95 20.71 17.76
CA SER A 3 -6.00 21.03 16.70
C SER A 3 -5.15 19.78 16.51
N ALA A 4 -5.33 19.10 15.38
CA ALA A 4 -4.48 17.98 15.01
C ALA A 4 -3.01 18.43 15.19
N PRO A 5 -2.19 17.70 15.97
CA PRO A 5 -0.80 18.08 16.16
C PRO A 5 -0.15 18.25 14.79
N GLY A 6 0.58 19.36 14.60
CA GLY A 6 1.32 19.62 13.37
C GLY A 6 2.09 18.37 12.98
N PHE A 7 1.73 17.79 11.83
CA PHE A 7 2.19 16.46 11.47
C PHE A 7 3.72 16.48 11.21
N PRO A 8 4.50 15.49 11.70
CA PRO A 8 5.94 15.54 11.61
C PRO A 8 6.40 15.73 10.15
N PRO A 9 7.41 16.57 9.91
CA PRO A 9 7.98 16.70 8.59
C PRO A 9 8.50 15.35 8.08
N LEU A 10 8.81 15.26 6.79
CA LEU A 10 9.60 14.16 6.23
C LEU A 10 11.02 14.24 6.83
N ILE A 11 11.16 13.82 8.09
CA ILE A 11 12.43 13.79 8.82
C ILE A 11 13.15 12.52 8.41
N GLY A 12 14.20 12.69 7.63
CA GLY A 12 15.12 11.66 7.22
C GLY A 12 16.37 12.34 6.65
N SER A 13 17.45 11.59 6.52
CA SER A 13 18.64 12.11 5.85
C SER A 13 18.42 12.14 4.34
N GLU A 14 18.86 13.22 3.69
CA GLU A 14 19.01 13.19 2.24
C GLU A 14 20.02 12.12 1.86
N VAL A 15 19.68 11.33 0.86
CA VAL A 15 20.58 10.30 0.33
C VAL A 15 21.20 10.77 -0.97
N PRO A 16 22.47 10.43 -1.21
CA PRO A 16 23.14 10.80 -2.44
C PRO A 16 22.51 10.05 -3.63
N LEU A 17 22.61 10.61 -4.83
CA LEU A 17 21.95 10.09 -6.04
C LEU A 17 22.34 8.63 -6.30
N GLU A 18 23.59 8.27 -6.02
CA GLU A 18 24.15 6.93 -6.17
C GLU A 18 23.38 5.90 -5.33
N SER A 19 22.87 6.27 -4.15
CA SER A 19 22.04 5.37 -3.33
C SER A 19 20.68 5.10 -3.96
N VAL A 20 20.11 6.11 -4.65
CA VAL A 20 18.84 5.96 -5.37
C VAL A 20 19.03 5.09 -6.61
N LEU A 21 20.13 5.29 -7.34
CA LEU A 21 20.47 4.48 -8.51
C LEU A 21 20.75 3.02 -8.11
N ALA A 22 21.53 2.79 -7.06
CA ALA A 22 21.81 1.44 -6.55
C ALA A 22 20.52 0.70 -6.14
N ALA A 23 19.58 1.37 -5.47
CA ALA A 23 18.29 0.78 -5.13
C ALA A 23 17.46 0.43 -6.37
N ARG A 24 17.49 1.29 -7.41
CA ARG A 24 16.81 1.02 -8.69
C ARG A 24 17.41 -0.18 -9.41
N ASP A 25 18.74 -0.24 -9.48
CA ASP A 25 19.45 -1.29 -10.21
C ASP A 25 19.33 -2.64 -9.50
N LEU A 26 19.39 -2.66 -8.16
CA LEU A 26 19.11 -3.86 -7.38
C LEU A 26 17.68 -4.36 -7.60
N ARG A 27 16.69 -3.45 -7.58
CA ARG A 27 15.29 -3.80 -7.84
C ARG A 27 15.11 -4.40 -9.23
N TYR A 28 15.75 -3.81 -10.24
CA TYR A 28 15.73 -4.37 -11.59
C TYR A 28 16.38 -5.75 -11.66
N ALA A 29 17.55 -5.95 -11.05
CA ALA A 29 18.22 -7.25 -11.01
C ALA A 29 17.36 -8.31 -10.30
N ALA A 30 16.72 -7.94 -9.18
CA ALA A 30 15.83 -8.80 -8.42
C ALA A 30 14.57 -9.19 -9.23
N GLN A 31 13.97 -8.25 -9.97
CA GLN A 31 12.88 -8.55 -10.91
C GLN A 31 13.31 -9.58 -11.95
N GLN A 32 14.47 -9.39 -12.58
CA GLN A 32 14.99 -10.34 -13.58
C GLN A 32 15.24 -11.72 -12.98
N ALA A 33 15.77 -11.80 -11.76
CA ALA A 33 16.00 -13.07 -11.07
C ALA A 33 14.68 -13.83 -10.78
N LEU A 34 13.64 -13.11 -10.34
CA LEU A 34 12.33 -13.71 -10.09
C LEU A 34 11.63 -14.18 -11.38
N LEU A 35 11.74 -13.40 -12.46
CA LEU A 35 11.21 -13.77 -13.78
C LEU A 35 11.93 -15.00 -14.37
N ALA A 36 13.25 -15.08 -14.20
CA ALA A 36 14.03 -16.27 -14.60
C ALA A 36 13.59 -17.54 -13.84
N GLY A 37 13.06 -17.36 -12.61
CA GLY A 37 12.39 -18.40 -11.83
C GLY A 37 11.01 -18.84 -12.35
N ARG A 38 10.59 -18.36 -13.52
CA ARG A 38 9.28 -18.64 -14.16
C ARG A 38 8.07 -18.09 -13.41
N ALA A 39 8.22 -16.96 -12.73
CA ALA A 39 7.08 -16.23 -12.19
C ALA A 39 6.08 -15.88 -13.31
N ALA A 40 4.78 -16.17 -13.10
CA ALA A 40 3.74 -15.84 -14.09
C ALA A 40 3.57 -14.32 -14.25
N SER A 41 3.72 -13.59 -13.15
CA SER A 41 3.89 -12.13 -13.15
C SER A 41 4.52 -11.67 -11.83
N LEU A 42 4.94 -10.40 -11.81
CA LEU A 42 5.47 -9.73 -10.63
C LEU A 42 4.62 -8.53 -10.24
N VAL A 43 4.38 -8.37 -8.94
CA VAL A 43 3.99 -7.09 -8.34
C VAL A 43 5.26 -6.38 -7.87
N SER A 44 5.52 -5.19 -8.40
CA SER A 44 6.58 -4.29 -7.96
C SER A 44 5.95 -3.12 -7.22
N PHE A 45 6.22 -3.02 -5.92
CA PHE A 45 5.61 -2.03 -5.04
C PHE A 45 6.65 -1.12 -4.41
N SER A 46 6.39 0.18 -4.41
CA SER A 46 7.15 1.19 -3.66
C SER A 46 6.27 2.36 -3.25
N VAL A 47 6.81 3.28 -2.44
CA VAL A 47 6.14 4.52 -2.05
C VAL A 47 6.72 5.69 -2.82
N LEU A 48 5.84 6.57 -3.31
CA LEU A 48 6.22 7.85 -3.87
C LEU A 48 7.00 8.66 -2.82
N ALA A 49 8.29 8.90 -3.08
CA ALA A 49 9.16 9.68 -2.21
C ALA A 49 9.91 10.75 -3.02
N PRO A 50 9.33 11.95 -3.22
CA PRO A 50 9.97 13.05 -3.95
C PRO A 50 11.11 13.67 -3.14
N GLY A 51 12.14 14.18 -3.82
CA GLY A 51 13.30 14.80 -3.19
C GLY A 51 14.37 13.82 -2.72
N GLY A 52 15.29 14.29 -1.88
CA GLY A 52 16.45 13.52 -1.39
C GLY A 52 16.14 12.57 -0.23
N VAL A 53 15.05 12.78 0.50
CA VAL A 53 14.65 11.93 1.63
C VAL A 53 13.86 10.72 1.11
N LYS A 54 14.47 9.54 1.19
CA LYS A 54 13.86 8.28 0.72
C LYS A 54 13.40 7.35 1.85
N ARG A 55 13.80 7.65 3.09
CA ARG A 55 13.45 6.90 4.30
C ARG A 55 13.05 7.85 5.41
N SER A 56 11.95 7.52 6.06
CA SER A 56 11.42 8.19 7.24
C SER A 56 10.35 7.28 7.83
N LEU A 57 10.02 7.46 9.10
CA LEU A 57 8.92 6.72 9.74
C LEU A 57 7.60 6.88 8.98
N PHE A 58 7.38 8.07 8.42
CA PHE A 58 6.22 8.38 7.58
C PHE A 58 6.17 7.53 6.29
N LEU A 59 7.29 7.42 5.57
CA LEU A 59 7.35 6.60 4.35
C LEU A 59 7.27 5.10 4.68
N ASP A 60 7.89 4.69 5.78
CA ASP A 60 7.90 3.31 6.24
C ASP A 60 6.49 2.86 6.63
N GLU A 61 5.71 3.69 7.34
CA GLU A 61 4.30 3.36 7.66
C GLU A 61 3.44 3.25 6.40
N ILE A 62 3.57 4.19 5.45
CA ILE A 62 2.84 4.11 4.16
C ILE A 62 3.19 2.82 3.41
N PHE A 63 4.47 2.42 3.44
CA PHE A 63 4.93 1.19 2.81
C PHE A 63 4.34 -0.04 3.51
N GLN A 64 4.39 -0.10 4.84
CA GLN A 64 3.86 -1.24 5.59
C GLN A 64 2.34 -1.37 5.44
N THR A 65 1.59 -0.26 5.42
CA THR A 65 0.15 -0.30 5.12
C THR A 65 -0.10 -0.85 3.72
N GLY A 66 0.64 -0.39 2.71
CA GLY A 66 0.50 -0.90 1.34
C GLY A 66 0.84 -2.38 1.22
N TYR A 67 1.92 -2.82 1.89
CA TYR A 67 2.29 -4.24 1.97
C TYR A 67 1.15 -5.08 2.57
N ALA A 68 0.57 -4.66 3.70
CA ALA A 68 -0.55 -5.36 4.31
C ALA A 68 -1.77 -5.44 3.37
N CYS A 69 -2.14 -4.33 2.72
CA CYS A 69 -3.23 -4.31 1.75
C CYS A 69 -2.99 -5.24 0.55
N LEU A 70 -1.76 -5.27 0.02
CA LEU A 70 -1.39 -6.19 -1.06
C LEU A 70 -1.56 -7.64 -0.65
N LYS A 71 -1.02 -8.02 0.52
CA LYS A 71 -1.16 -9.40 1.05
C LYS A 71 -2.62 -9.77 1.26
N GLN A 72 -3.43 -8.85 1.78
CA GLN A 72 -4.86 -9.07 1.99
C GLN A 72 -5.59 -9.32 0.66
N ILE A 73 -5.43 -8.45 -0.34
CA ILE A 73 -6.12 -8.60 -1.63
C ILE A 73 -5.73 -9.90 -2.33
N LEU A 74 -4.44 -10.26 -2.31
CA LEU A 74 -3.96 -11.50 -2.91
C LEU A 74 -4.55 -12.73 -2.19
N ALA A 75 -4.61 -12.71 -0.86
CA ALA A 75 -5.23 -13.77 -0.06
C ALA A 75 -6.73 -13.91 -0.33
N GLU A 76 -7.48 -12.80 -0.34
CA GLU A 76 -8.93 -12.78 -0.64
C GLU A 76 -9.27 -13.29 -2.04
N ARG A 77 -8.34 -13.16 -2.99
CA ARG A 77 -8.49 -13.66 -4.37
C ARG A 77 -7.87 -15.04 -4.58
N HIS A 78 -7.37 -15.67 -3.51
CA HIS A 78 -6.67 -16.96 -3.56
C HIS A 78 -5.50 -16.97 -4.55
N ILE A 79 -4.81 -15.84 -4.70
CA ILE A 79 -3.62 -15.71 -5.55
C ILE A 79 -2.40 -16.09 -4.73
N THR A 80 -1.72 -17.16 -5.14
CA THR A 80 -0.51 -17.65 -4.50
C THR A 80 0.67 -16.72 -4.77
N ILE A 81 1.43 -16.40 -3.72
CA ILE A 81 2.73 -15.72 -3.80
C ILE A 81 3.80 -16.80 -3.78
N SER A 82 4.48 -17.00 -4.92
CA SER A 82 5.53 -18.02 -5.07
C SER A 82 6.89 -17.54 -4.58
N ALA A 83 7.13 -16.22 -4.54
CA ALA A 83 8.30 -15.64 -3.88
C ALA A 83 8.03 -14.20 -3.45
N GLU A 84 8.72 -13.76 -2.40
CA GLU A 84 8.62 -12.42 -1.84
C GLU A 84 10.03 -11.89 -1.52
N GLN A 85 10.32 -10.65 -1.93
CA GLN A 85 11.60 -9.99 -1.65
C GLN A 85 11.37 -8.56 -1.17
N HIS A 86 11.86 -8.27 0.03
CA HIS A 86 11.94 -6.91 0.57
C HIS A 86 13.31 -6.33 0.28
N LEU A 87 13.33 -5.18 -0.39
CA LEU A 87 14.53 -4.43 -0.73
C LEU A 87 14.57 -3.18 0.14
N ASP A 88 15.21 -3.31 1.30
CA ASP A 88 15.42 -2.22 2.26
C ASP A 88 16.78 -1.56 1.98
N LEU A 89 16.76 -0.47 1.23
CA LEU A 89 17.95 0.34 0.96
C LEU A 89 17.74 1.78 1.42
N LYS A 90 18.86 2.48 1.60
CA LYS A 90 18.88 3.93 1.81
C LYS A 90 18.16 4.68 0.69
N GLY A 91 18.26 4.19 -0.55
CA GLY A 91 17.55 4.73 -1.72
C GLY A 91 16.03 4.57 -1.71
N GLY A 92 15.45 3.91 -0.70
CA GLY A 92 14.02 3.70 -0.53
C GLY A 92 13.67 2.22 -0.36
N ASN A 93 12.48 1.96 0.17
CA ASN A 93 11.92 0.61 0.28
C ASN A 93 11.25 0.19 -1.02
N SER A 94 11.40 -1.09 -1.36
CA SER A 94 10.64 -1.72 -2.43
C SER A 94 10.30 -3.16 -2.07
N LEU A 95 9.17 -3.63 -2.57
CA LEU A 95 8.70 -5.00 -2.43
C LEU A 95 8.54 -5.59 -3.82
N LEU A 96 8.99 -6.83 -4.00
CA LEU A 96 8.69 -7.65 -5.15
C LEU A 96 7.93 -8.89 -4.69
N LEU A 97 6.77 -9.14 -5.31
CA LEU A 97 6.01 -10.37 -5.13
C LEU A 97 5.94 -11.10 -6.47
N ALA A 98 6.51 -12.31 -6.53
CA ALA A 98 6.21 -13.24 -7.60
C ALA A 98 4.90 -13.95 -7.29
N VAL A 99 3.98 -13.95 -8.25
CA VAL A 99 2.62 -14.43 -8.06
C VAL A 99 2.21 -15.36 -9.19
N ASP A 100 1.46 -16.39 -8.85
CA ASP A 100 1.01 -17.43 -9.79
C ASP A 100 -0.33 -17.03 -10.41
N CYS A 101 -0.36 -15.84 -11.01
CA CYS A 101 -1.53 -15.27 -11.65
C CYS A 101 -1.11 -14.43 -12.86
N ALA A 102 -1.97 -14.41 -13.88
CA ALA A 102 -1.71 -13.64 -15.09
C ALA A 102 -1.70 -12.14 -14.78
N ALA A 103 -0.73 -11.42 -15.35
CA ALA A 103 -0.57 -9.99 -15.14
C ALA A 103 -1.84 -9.18 -15.50
N ASP A 104 -2.59 -9.62 -16.53
CA ASP A 104 -3.82 -8.98 -16.96
C ASP A 104 -4.98 -9.10 -15.96
N VAL A 105 -4.95 -10.12 -15.10
CA VAL A 105 -5.92 -10.31 -14.01
C VAL A 105 -5.51 -9.49 -12.78
N LEU A 106 -4.21 -9.40 -12.50
CA LEU A 106 -3.67 -8.65 -11.36
C LEU A 106 -3.76 -7.14 -11.54
N LYS A 107 -3.51 -6.62 -12.75
CA LYS A 107 -3.42 -5.18 -12.98
C LYS A 107 -4.69 -4.42 -12.58
N PRO A 108 -5.92 -4.86 -12.94
CA PRO A 108 -7.14 -4.23 -12.46
C PRO A 108 -7.28 -4.23 -10.93
N LEU A 109 -6.93 -5.32 -10.25
CA LEU A 109 -7.01 -5.42 -8.79
C LEU A 109 -6.09 -4.39 -8.11
N MET A 110 -4.86 -4.27 -8.60
CA MET A 110 -3.90 -3.30 -8.05
C MET A 110 -4.32 -1.86 -8.34
N MET A 111 -4.90 -1.61 -9.51
CA MET A 111 -5.42 -0.29 -9.86
C MET A 111 -6.63 0.10 -9.01
N GLU A 112 -7.49 -0.85 -8.67
CA GLU A 112 -8.60 -0.62 -7.73
C GLU A 112 -8.06 -0.29 -6.34
N LEU A 113 -7.04 -0.99 -5.87
CA LEU A 113 -6.36 -0.67 -4.60
C LEU A 113 -5.80 0.76 -4.59
N GLU A 114 -5.11 1.17 -5.66
CA GLU A 114 -4.60 2.54 -5.81
C GLU A 114 -5.72 3.60 -5.81
N HIS A 115 -6.92 3.24 -6.28
CA HIS A 115 -8.06 4.14 -6.39
C HIS A 115 -8.83 4.27 -5.07
N GLN A 116 -9.12 3.15 -4.41
CA GLN A 116 -10.00 3.10 -3.22
C GLN A 116 -9.30 3.51 -1.94
N HIS A 117 -8.00 3.20 -1.80
CA HIS A 117 -7.32 3.42 -0.53
C HIS A 117 -6.92 4.89 -0.35
N PRO A 118 -7.08 5.50 0.84
CA PRO A 118 -6.67 6.89 1.10
C PRO A 118 -5.20 7.20 0.79
N LEU A 119 -4.32 6.20 1.01
CA LEU A 119 -2.89 6.24 0.67
C LEU A 119 -2.58 5.78 -0.76
N GLY A 120 -3.56 5.29 -1.53
CA GLY A 120 -3.34 4.64 -2.82
C GLY A 120 -2.59 5.50 -3.84
N ARG A 121 -2.82 6.82 -3.82
CA ARG A 121 -2.08 7.76 -4.68
C ARG A 121 -0.60 7.94 -4.30
N LEU A 122 -0.20 7.53 -3.11
CA LEU A 122 1.18 7.53 -2.62
C LEU A 122 1.91 6.22 -2.91
N TRP A 123 1.20 5.20 -3.38
CA TRP A 123 1.78 3.93 -3.77
C TRP A 123 2.09 3.92 -5.26
N ASP A 124 3.20 3.28 -5.61
CA ASP A 124 3.60 2.97 -6.98
C ASP A 124 3.55 1.46 -7.13
N ILE A 125 2.47 0.95 -7.74
CA ILE A 125 2.24 -0.48 -7.96
C ILE A 125 2.31 -0.80 -9.45
N ASP A 126 3.42 -1.39 -9.84
CA ASP A 126 3.65 -1.89 -11.19
C ASP A 126 3.41 -3.39 -11.26
N ILE A 127 2.78 -3.83 -12.34
CA ILE A 127 2.64 -5.26 -12.66
C ILE A 127 3.49 -5.53 -13.88
N ILE A 128 4.36 -6.53 -13.77
CA ILE A 128 5.27 -6.96 -14.82
C ILE A 128 4.84 -8.37 -15.25
N GLY A 129 4.60 -8.57 -16.54
CA GLY A 129 4.29 -9.89 -17.09
C GLY A 129 5.46 -10.86 -16.97
N GLY A 130 5.19 -12.16 -17.10
CA GLY A 130 6.25 -13.19 -17.17
C GLY A 130 7.22 -13.01 -18.35
N ASP A 131 6.86 -12.19 -19.34
CA ASP A 131 7.72 -11.73 -20.45
C ASP A 131 8.67 -10.59 -20.05
N GLY A 132 8.60 -10.12 -18.80
CA GLY A 132 9.36 -8.99 -18.27
C GLY A 132 8.82 -7.62 -18.69
N GLN A 133 7.68 -7.54 -19.37
CA GLN A 133 7.12 -6.27 -19.81
C GLN A 133 6.15 -5.70 -18.76
N PRO A 134 6.32 -4.43 -18.36
CA PRO A 134 5.38 -3.78 -17.46
C PRO A 134 4.05 -3.50 -18.16
N LEU A 135 2.94 -3.77 -17.48
CA LEU A 135 1.60 -3.49 -17.99
C LEU A 135 1.28 -2.01 -17.85
N SER A 136 0.98 -1.38 -18.99
CA SER A 136 0.60 0.03 -19.05
C SER A 136 -0.88 0.25 -18.74
N ARG A 137 -1.21 1.43 -18.22
CA ARG A 137 -2.60 1.84 -17.96
C ARG A 137 -3.43 1.96 -19.24
N SER A 138 -2.81 2.40 -20.34
CA SER A 138 -3.45 2.56 -21.64
C SER A 138 -3.92 1.23 -22.24
N ARG A 139 -3.24 0.11 -21.93
CA ARG A 139 -3.68 -1.24 -22.31
C ARG A 139 -5.07 -1.57 -21.76
N PHE A 140 -5.45 -0.96 -20.64
CA PHE A 140 -6.74 -1.13 -19.97
C PHE A 140 -7.71 0.03 -20.26
N GLY A 141 -7.44 0.85 -21.28
CA GLY A 141 -8.30 1.98 -21.66
C GLY A 141 -8.31 3.13 -20.65
N LEU A 142 -7.35 3.17 -19.73
CA LEU A 142 -7.33 4.13 -18.64
C LEU A 142 -6.34 5.28 -18.88
N PRO A 143 -6.67 6.50 -18.40
CA PRO A 143 -5.82 7.65 -18.60
C PRO A 143 -4.47 7.50 -17.90
N PRO A 144 -3.45 8.27 -18.31
CA PRO A 144 -2.18 8.33 -17.60
C PRO A 144 -2.42 8.71 -16.13
N ARG A 145 -1.48 8.32 -15.26
CA ARG A 145 -1.56 8.65 -13.83
C ARG A 145 -1.71 10.16 -13.66
N ALA A 146 -2.75 10.56 -12.94
CA ALA A 146 -3.00 11.94 -12.57
C ALA A 146 -1.91 12.44 -11.61
N CYS A 147 -1.51 13.70 -11.75
CA CYS A 147 -0.55 14.36 -10.89
C CYS A 147 -1.12 14.43 -9.47
N LEU A 148 -0.25 14.18 -8.48
CA LEU A 148 -0.62 14.25 -7.08
C LEU A 148 -1.20 15.63 -6.72
N CYS A 149 -0.66 16.71 -7.27
CA CYS A 149 -1.05 18.07 -6.91
C CYS A 149 -2.24 18.61 -7.70
N CYS A 150 -2.26 18.45 -9.03
CA CYS A 150 -3.23 19.16 -9.89
C CYS A 150 -4.13 18.27 -10.75
N GLY A 151 -3.99 16.95 -10.70
CA GLY A 151 -4.81 16.02 -11.52
C GLY A 151 -4.39 15.88 -12.98
N GLU A 152 -3.65 16.84 -13.54
CA GLU A 152 -3.05 16.76 -14.89
C GLU A 152 -2.10 15.56 -15.05
N PRO A 153 -1.76 15.10 -16.27
CA PRO A 153 -0.86 13.97 -16.44
C PRO A 153 0.47 14.12 -15.67
N ALA A 154 0.75 13.17 -14.76
CA ALA A 154 1.88 13.26 -13.84
C ALA A 154 3.24 13.38 -14.55
N LYS A 155 3.43 12.66 -15.67
CA LYS A 155 4.65 12.74 -16.49
C LYS A 155 4.88 14.15 -17.06
N ALA A 156 3.81 14.85 -17.45
CA ALA A 156 3.92 16.21 -17.96
C ALA A 156 4.36 17.18 -16.85
N CYS A 157 3.73 17.08 -15.68
CA CYS A 157 4.08 17.90 -14.50
C CYS A 157 5.50 17.66 -14.01
N ALA A 158 5.96 16.39 -14.00
CA ALA A 158 7.33 16.04 -13.62
C ALA A 158 8.36 16.61 -14.61
N ARG A 159 8.11 16.48 -15.92
CA ARG A 159 8.99 17.01 -16.97
C ARG A 159 9.11 18.53 -16.91
N SER A 160 8.01 19.24 -16.70
CA SER A 160 8.00 20.70 -16.61
C SER A 160 8.37 21.22 -15.21
N ARG A 161 8.63 20.34 -14.24
CA ARG A 161 8.80 20.68 -12.80
C ARG A 161 7.73 21.65 -12.32
N ARG A 162 6.46 21.37 -12.68
CA ARG A 162 5.33 22.29 -12.43
C ARG A 162 5.11 22.59 -10.95
N HIS A 163 5.40 21.60 -10.09
CA HIS A 163 5.19 21.70 -8.65
C HIS A 163 6.52 21.68 -7.91
N SER A 164 6.59 22.46 -6.85
CA SER A 164 7.74 22.46 -5.94
C SER A 164 7.80 21.15 -5.13
N LEU A 165 8.96 20.87 -4.55
CA LEU A 165 9.12 19.74 -3.64
C LEU A 165 8.20 19.88 -2.41
N ASP A 166 8.08 21.10 -1.86
CA ASP A 166 7.24 21.35 -0.70
C ASP A 166 5.74 21.17 -0.98
N GLU A 167 5.27 21.58 -2.17
CA GLU A 167 3.89 21.33 -2.61
C GLU A 167 3.59 19.83 -2.68
N LEU A 168 4.50 19.05 -3.28
CA LEU A 168 4.35 17.59 -3.36
C LEU A 168 4.31 16.97 -1.96
N GLN A 169 5.26 17.33 -1.09
CA GLN A 169 5.32 16.82 0.28
C GLN A 169 4.10 17.24 1.11
N THR A 170 3.55 18.43 0.89
CA THR A 170 2.32 18.90 1.54
C THR A 170 1.13 18.02 1.15
N VAL A 171 0.93 17.77 -0.15
CA VAL A 171 -0.17 16.92 -0.61
C VAL A 171 0.01 15.46 -0.13
N MET A 172 1.25 14.97 -0.05
CA MET A 172 1.53 13.66 0.56
C MET A 172 1.12 13.60 2.03
N ARG A 173 1.48 14.62 2.82
CA ARG A 173 1.08 14.72 4.22
C ARG A 173 -0.45 14.78 4.37
N ASP A 174 -1.15 15.47 3.49
CA ASP A 174 -2.62 15.53 3.52
C ASP A 174 -3.27 14.17 3.26
N HIS A 175 -2.78 13.40 2.29
CA HIS A 175 -3.25 12.03 2.06
C HIS A 175 -3.07 11.14 3.30
N TYR A 176 -1.89 11.23 3.92
CA TYR A 176 -1.59 10.46 5.12
C TYR A 176 -2.38 10.92 6.34
N ARG A 177 -2.60 12.23 6.52
CA ARG A 177 -3.44 12.77 7.60
C ARG A 177 -4.85 12.21 7.51
N ARG A 178 -5.46 12.24 6.31
CA ARG A 178 -6.80 11.67 6.09
C ARG A 178 -6.84 10.19 6.44
N TYR A 179 -5.82 9.43 6.05
CA TYR A 179 -5.70 8.02 6.44
C TYR A 179 -5.68 7.84 7.96
N ARG A 180 -4.85 8.60 8.68
CA ARG A 180 -4.77 8.54 10.15
C ARG A 180 -6.08 8.90 10.83
N GLU A 181 -6.78 9.91 10.32
CA GLU A 181 -8.11 10.29 10.82
C GLU A 181 -9.11 9.13 10.67
N ILE A 182 -9.13 8.47 9.53
CA ILE A 182 -9.97 7.29 9.27
C ILE A 182 -9.64 6.14 10.24
N VAL A 183 -8.36 5.82 10.42
CA VAL A 183 -7.92 4.74 11.31
C VAL A 183 -8.28 5.03 12.77
N VAL A 184 -8.07 6.27 13.24
CA VAL A 184 -8.41 6.67 14.61
C VAL A 184 -9.92 6.59 14.83
N LEU A 185 -10.72 7.14 13.91
CA LEU A 185 -12.18 7.07 13.99
C LEU A 185 -12.68 5.62 14.00
N GLY A 186 -12.17 4.78 13.08
CA GLY A 186 -12.53 3.36 13.02
C GLY A 186 -12.16 2.60 14.29
N GLY A 187 -10.97 2.85 14.85
CA GLY A 187 -10.53 2.26 16.12
C GLY A 187 -11.42 2.68 17.30
N SER A 188 -11.78 3.97 17.39
CA SER A 188 -12.70 4.47 18.41
C SER A 188 -14.11 3.89 18.27
N MET A 189 -14.62 3.77 17.05
CA MET A 189 -15.92 3.14 16.77
C MET A 189 -15.91 1.66 17.15
N SER A 190 -14.86 0.92 16.76
CA SER A 190 -14.71 -0.49 17.12
C SER A 190 -14.63 -0.68 18.63
N ALA A 191 -13.85 0.15 19.33
CA ALA A 191 -13.74 0.09 20.79
C ALA A 191 -15.07 0.38 21.48
N ALA A 192 -15.83 1.38 21.00
CA ALA A 192 -17.17 1.67 21.51
C ALA A 192 -18.15 0.51 21.25
N LEU A 193 -18.13 -0.08 20.06
CA LEU A 193 -18.97 -1.25 19.73
C LEU A 193 -18.63 -2.47 20.61
N CYS A 194 -17.35 -2.75 20.86
CA CYS A 194 -16.94 -3.81 21.77
C CYS A 194 -17.40 -3.54 23.20
N ALA A 195 -17.21 -2.31 23.71
CA ALA A 195 -17.64 -1.94 25.06
C ALA A 195 -19.16 -2.05 25.24
N GLU A 196 -19.97 -1.62 24.25
CA GLU A 196 -21.42 -1.79 24.26
C GLU A 196 -21.84 -3.28 24.24
N ALA A 197 -21.16 -4.09 23.41
CA ALA A 197 -21.41 -5.54 23.36
C ALA A 197 -21.08 -6.24 24.68
N GLU A 198 -20.06 -5.77 25.41
CA GLU A 198 -19.67 -6.28 26.73
C GLU A 198 -20.61 -5.82 27.85
N LEU A 199 -21.18 -4.62 27.74
CA LEU A 199 -22.11 -4.04 28.72
C LEU A 199 -23.56 -4.53 28.54
N THR A 200 -23.86 -5.24 27.46
CA THR A 200 -25.18 -5.86 27.24
C THR A 200 -25.17 -7.28 27.80
N PRO A 201 -25.68 -7.56 29.03
CA PRO A 201 -25.91 -8.92 29.45
C PRO A 201 -26.97 -9.50 28.54
N ASN A 202 -26.61 -10.47 27.70
CA ASN A 202 -27.53 -11.13 26.80
C ASN A 202 -28.70 -11.72 27.61
N PRO A 203 -29.94 -11.17 27.53
CA PRO A 203 -31.05 -11.58 28.40
C PRO A 203 -31.65 -12.95 28.02
N GLY A 204 -31.01 -13.69 27.10
CA GLY A 204 -31.59 -14.84 26.42
C GLY A 204 -31.00 -16.22 26.72
N TRP A 205 -29.98 -16.36 27.59
CA TRP A 205 -29.47 -17.69 27.95
C TRP A 205 -30.23 -18.25 29.14
N LEU A 206 -31.40 -18.84 28.87
CA LEU A 206 -31.96 -19.88 29.73
C LEU A 206 -30.91 -20.99 29.87
N MET A 207 -30.29 -21.07 31.04
CA MET A 207 -29.44 -22.18 31.44
C MET A 207 -30.34 -23.43 31.57
N LEU A 208 -30.52 -24.18 30.47
CA LEU A 208 -31.16 -25.50 30.49
C LEU A 208 -30.25 -26.43 31.29
N THR A 209 -30.49 -26.52 32.59
CA THR A 209 -29.97 -27.57 33.45
C THR A 209 -30.59 -28.88 32.99
N ILE A 210 -29.80 -29.71 32.29
CA ILE A 210 -30.13 -31.10 32.03
C ILE A 210 -30.10 -31.82 33.39
N ARG A 211 -31.25 -31.87 34.09
CA ARG A 211 -31.43 -32.84 35.18
C ARG A 211 -31.69 -34.20 34.54
N GLY A 212 -30.65 -35.03 34.59
CA GLY A 212 -30.72 -36.44 34.22
C GLY A 212 -31.85 -37.15 34.97
N ARG A 213 -32.73 -37.76 34.20
CA ARG A 213 -33.62 -38.84 34.62
C ARG A 213 -32.76 -40.06 34.93
N THR A 214 -32.68 -40.49 36.19
CA THR A 214 -32.28 -41.86 36.53
C THR A 214 -33.45 -42.81 36.26
N PRO A 215 -33.26 -43.96 35.61
CA PRO A 215 -34.30 -44.98 35.49
C PRO A 215 -34.31 -45.92 36.71
N THR A 216 -35.53 -46.43 36.97
CA THR A 216 -35.98 -47.47 37.93
C THR A 216 -35.89 -47.17 39.41
#